data_AF-A0A944V0A9-F1
#
_entry.id   AF-A0A944V0A9-F1
#
_cell.length_a   1.000
_cell.length_b   1.000
_cell.length_c   1.000
_cell.angle_alpha   90.00
_cell.angle_beta   90.00
_cell.angle_gamma   90.00
#
_symmetry.space_group_name_H-M   'P 1'
#
loop_
_entity.id
_entity.type
_entity.pdbx_description
1 polymer ?
#
loop_
_entity_poly.entity_id
_entity_poly.type
_entity_poly.pdbx_seq_one_letter_code
_entity_poly.pdbx_strand_id
1 'polypeptide(L)'
;MKFDKHGVLGMTKMNYDPARPKTENPIKIQDVSLRDGHQSIFATRGRTEDMIPVAKMMDEIGFYSVEMWGGATFDVMHRFLNEDPWERIRILKKHMTKTPFSMLLRGQNVVGYRNYADDVVEAFVQRACDNGIDILRVFDALNDFRNFQTVVKVIKKNKKHFQGTICYSLTEPRMGGETYNLE
;
A
#
# COMPACT_ATOMS: atom_id res chain seq x y z
N MET A 1 -29.30 18.58 0.85
CA MET A 1 -28.15 17.67 0.74
C MET A 1 -28.09 16.88 2.05
N LYS A 2 -28.42 15.58 2.05
CA LYS A 2 -28.50 14.75 3.26
C LYS A 2 -27.11 14.19 3.59
N PHE A 3 -26.31 14.96 4.33
CA PHE A 3 -25.15 14.45 5.03
C PHE A 3 -25.16 15.03 6.43
N ASP A 4 -25.82 14.36 7.37
CA ASP A 4 -25.60 14.65 8.78
C ASP A 4 -25.89 13.43 9.66
N LYS A 5 -24.91 12.52 9.71
CA LYS A 5 -24.76 11.46 10.72
C LYS A 5 -23.28 11.26 11.05
N HIS A 6 -22.46 12.31 10.96
CA HIS A 6 -21.10 12.22 11.46
C HIS A 6 -21.17 12.14 13.00
N GLY A 7 -20.49 11.17 13.61
CA GLY A 7 -20.42 11.01 15.07
C GLY A 7 -21.50 10.16 15.74
N VAL A 8 -22.52 9.66 15.02
CA VAL A 8 -23.53 8.74 15.58
C VAL A 8 -23.23 7.29 15.18
N LEU A 9 -22.73 6.49 16.11
CA LEU A 9 -22.49 5.06 15.89
C LEU A 9 -23.82 4.30 15.86
N GLY A 10 -24.36 4.07 14.66
CA GLY A 10 -25.52 3.20 14.48
C GLY A 10 -25.13 1.73 14.64
N MET A 11 -25.52 1.11 15.76
CA MET A 11 -25.38 -0.34 15.94
C MET A 11 -26.35 -1.07 15.01
N THR A 12 -25.84 -1.96 14.17
CA THR A 12 -26.66 -2.89 13.37
C THR A 12 -26.58 -4.29 13.99
N LYS A 13 -27.68 -5.06 13.93
CA LYS A 13 -27.64 -6.46 14.35
C LYS A 13 -26.78 -7.24 13.34
N MET A 14 -25.70 -7.84 13.82
CA MET A 14 -24.83 -8.68 13.00
C MET A 14 -25.59 -9.93 12.54
N ASN A 15 -25.62 -10.17 11.23
CA ASN A 15 -26.15 -11.39 10.64
C ASN A 15 -24.97 -12.26 10.18
N TYR A 16 -24.74 -13.38 10.86
CA TYR A 16 -23.69 -14.36 10.56
C TYR A 16 -24.19 -15.54 9.72
N ASP A 17 -25.44 -15.51 9.25
CA ASP A 17 -26.02 -16.58 8.44
C ASP A 17 -25.22 -16.77 7.12
N PRO A 18 -24.87 -18.00 6.73
CA PRO A 18 -24.19 -18.28 5.46
C PRO A 18 -24.95 -17.77 4.23
N ALA A 19 -26.28 -17.70 4.29
CA ALA A 19 -27.17 -17.22 3.24
C ALA A 19 -27.48 -15.72 3.35
N ARG A 20 -26.80 -14.97 4.23
CA ARG A 20 -27.01 -13.52 4.34
C ARG A 20 -26.85 -12.84 2.98
N PRO A 21 -27.70 -11.86 2.64
CA PRO A 21 -27.58 -11.14 1.39
C PRO A 21 -26.22 -10.44 1.30
N LYS A 22 -25.60 -10.48 0.12
CA LYS A 22 -24.40 -9.68 -0.14
C LYS A 22 -24.76 -8.20 -0.01
N THR A 23 -23.96 -7.45 0.73
CA THR A 23 -24.10 -6.00 0.81
C THR A 23 -23.79 -5.36 -0.55
N GLU A 24 -24.51 -4.29 -0.91
CA GLU A 24 -24.31 -3.54 -2.14
C GLU A 24 -22.91 -2.93 -2.23
N ASN A 25 -22.35 -2.52 -1.09
CA ASN A 25 -21.00 -1.94 -0.99
C ASN A 25 -20.19 -2.65 0.12
N PRO A 26 -19.55 -3.79 -0.19
CA PRO A 26 -18.77 -4.52 0.81
C PRO A 26 -17.50 -3.79 1.18
N ILE A 27 -17.11 -3.94 2.46
CA ILE A 27 -15.79 -3.51 2.91
C ILE A 27 -14.72 -4.28 2.12
N LYS A 28 -13.79 -3.53 1.57
CA LYS A 28 -12.64 -4.04 0.83
C LYS A 28 -11.47 -4.23 1.79
N ILE A 29 -10.88 -5.43 1.77
CA ILE A 29 -9.76 -5.77 2.66
C ILE A 29 -8.48 -5.83 1.85
N GLN A 30 -7.47 -5.07 2.27
CA GLN A 30 -6.10 -5.22 1.78
C GLN A 30 -5.31 -6.02 2.82
N ASP A 31 -4.75 -7.16 2.41
CA ASP A 31 -3.84 -7.93 3.25
C ASP A 31 -2.45 -7.26 3.27
N VAL A 32 -1.79 -7.25 4.43
CA VAL A 32 -0.46 -6.62 4.61
C VAL A 32 0.60 -7.60 5.11
N SER A 33 0.28 -8.89 5.16
CA SER A 33 1.12 -9.92 5.76
C SER A 33 2.47 -10.04 5.06
N LEU A 34 2.51 -9.87 3.73
CA LEU A 34 3.71 -10.00 2.89
C LEU A 34 4.60 -8.75 2.85
N ARG A 35 4.20 -7.64 3.49
CA ARG A 35 4.99 -6.40 3.58
C ARG A 35 5.01 -5.83 4.99
N ASP A 36 3.97 -5.13 5.41
CA ASP A 36 3.95 -4.40 6.68
C ASP A 36 3.93 -5.34 7.90
N GLY A 37 3.33 -6.52 7.76
CA GLY A 37 3.27 -7.54 8.79
C GLY A 37 4.67 -7.94 9.27
N HIS A 38 5.47 -8.56 8.39
CA HIS A 38 6.83 -8.96 8.75
C HIS A 38 7.79 -7.77 8.93
N GLN A 39 7.53 -6.61 8.31
CA GLN A 39 8.25 -5.38 8.60
C GLN A 39 8.11 -4.98 10.07
N SER A 40 6.90 -5.10 10.63
CA SER A 40 6.60 -4.72 12.01
C SER A 40 7.05 -5.74 13.05
N ILE A 41 6.90 -7.04 12.77
CA ILE A 41 7.11 -8.09 13.79
C ILE A 41 8.41 -8.89 13.61
N PHE A 42 9.03 -8.86 12.41
CA PHE A 42 10.24 -9.62 12.08
C PHE A 42 11.31 -8.77 11.39
N ALA A 43 11.34 -7.46 11.65
CA ALA A 43 12.33 -6.53 11.09
C ALA A 43 12.49 -6.66 9.55
N THR A 44 11.39 -6.92 8.85
CA THR A 44 11.34 -7.07 7.38
C THR A 44 12.09 -8.29 6.83
N ARG A 45 12.34 -9.32 7.65
CA ARG A 45 13.13 -10.51 7.24
C ARG A 45 12.33 -11.60 6.52
N GLY A 46 11.11 -11.31 6.05
CA GLY A 46 10.34 -12.25 5.23
C GLY A 46 11.01 -12.47 3.87
N ARG A 47 11.41 -13.72 3.60
CA ARG A 47 12.03 -14.15 2.33
C ARG A 47 11.00 -14.50 1.28
N THR A 48 11.39 -14.43 0.01
CA THR A 48 10.48 -14.75 -1.09
C THR A 48 10.07 -16.23 -1.06
N GLU A 49 10.99 -17.12 -0.69
CA GLU A 49 10.76 -18.58 -0.60
C GLU A 49 9.62 -18.94 0.36
N ASP A 50 9.51 -18.23 1.49
CA ASP A 50 8.49 -18.47 2.52
C ASP A 50 7.10 -18.00 2.09
N MET A 51 7.02 -17.07 1.13
CA MET A 51 5.75 -16.53 0.62
C MET A 51 5.10 -17.44 -0.42
N ILE A 52 5.90 -18.17 -1.20
CA ILE A 52 5.43 -18.99 -2.33
C ILE A 52 4.40 -20.05 -1.90
N PRO A 53 4.60 -20.83 -0.80
CA PRO A 53 3.65 -21.87 -0.41
C PRO A 53 2.23 -21.38 -0.15
N VAL A 54 2.08 -20.13 0.33
CA VAL A 54 0.78 -19.54 0.68
C VAL A 54 0.21 -18.63 -0.41
N ALA A 55 1.03 -18.22 -1.38
CA ALA A 55 0.67 -17.22 -2.40
C ALA A 55 -0.63 -17.58 -3.14
N LYS A 56 -0.74 -18.83 -3.63
CA LYS A 56 -1.96 -19.26 -4.35
C LYS A 56 -3.20 -19.25 -3.46
N MET A 57 -3.07 -19.67 -2.21
CA MET A 57 -4.18 -19.63 -1.24
C MET A 57 -4.62 -18.18 -1.00
N MET A 58 -3.67 -17.26 -0.84
CA MET A 58 -3.98 -15.83 -0.69
C MET A 58 -4.71 -15.25 -1.92
N ASP A 59 -4.35 -15.69 -3.13
CA ASP A 59 -5.00 -15.26 -4.37
C ASP A 59 -6.46 -15.74 -4.51
N GLU A 60 -6.82 -16.82 -3.80
CA GLU A 60 -8.16 -17.40 -3.82
C GLU A 60 -9.10 -16.82 -2.75
N ILE A 61 -8.57 -16.13 -1.73
CA ILE A 61 -9.37 -15.53 -0.65
C ILE A 61 -10.30 -14.41 -1.17
N GLY A 62 -9.86 -13.67 -2.19
CA GLY A 62 -10.61 -12.53 -2.74
C GLY A 62 -10.34 -11.21 -2.03
N PHE A 63 -9.10 -10.98 -1.57
CA PHE A 63 -8.68 -9.67 -1.09
C PHE A 63 -8.81 -8.59 -2.18
N TYR A 64 -9.04 -7.34 -1.76
CA TYR A 64 -9.02 -6.20 -2.68
C TYR A 64 -7.62 -5.98 -3.27
N SER A 65 -6.60 -6.17 -2.44
CA SER A 65 -5.20 -6.21 -2.85
C SER A 65 -4.34 -6.86 -1.79
N VAL A 66 -3.12 -7.21 -2.16
CA VAL A 66 -2.11 -7.72 -1.22
C VAL A 66 -0.93 -6.75 -1.25
N GLU A 67 -0.60 -6.19 -0.09
CA GLU A 67 0.58 -5.37 0.07
C GLU A 67 1.80 -6.26 0.24
N MET A 68 2.68 -6.23 -0.76
CA MET A 68 3.81 -7.15 -0.84
C MET A 68 5.13 -6.47 -1.18
N TRP A 69 5.13 -5.14 -1.37
CA TRP A 69 6.31 -4.41 -1.83
C TRP A 69 6.42 -2.97 -1.31
N GLY A 70 7.59 -2.37 -1.49
CA GLY A 70 7.90 -1.03 -0.99
C GLY A 70 8.22 -1.02 0.50
N GLY A 71 8.12 0.15 1.14
CA GLY A 71 8.55 0.31 2.53
C GLY A 71 10.03 -0.06 2.71
N ALA A 72 10.34 -0.88 3.73
CA ALA A 72 11.71 -1.30 4.00
C ALA A 72 12.16 -2.53 3.17
N THR A 73 11.24 -3.21 2.47
CA THR A 73 11.56 -4.47 1.78
C THR A 73 12.64 -4.29 0.71
N PHE A 74 12.63 -3.18 -0.02
CA PHE A 74 13.58 -2.93 -1.10
C PHE A 74 15.05 -2.87 -0.61
N ASP A 75 15.33 -2.17 0.49
CA ASP A 75 16.67 -2.12 1.10
C ASP A 75 17.03 -3.45 1.76
N VAL A 76 16.10 -4.02 2.54
CA VAL A 76 16.38 -5.22 3.35
C VAL A 76 16.66 -6.45 2.48
N MET A 77 15.98 -6.59 1.34
CA MET A 77 16.23 -7.69 0.41
C MET A 77 17.66 -7.68 -0.13
N HIS A 78 18.15 -6.51 -0.54
CA HIS A 78 19.54 -6.36 -0.99
C HIS A 78 20.53 -6.56 0.17
N ARG A 79 20.29 -5.91 1.30
CA ARG A 79 21.27 -5.81 2.38
C ARG A 79 21.37 -7.06 3.25
N PHE A 80 20.27 -7.76 3.49
CA PHE A 80 20.20 -8.82 4.51
C PHE A 80 19.70 -10.17 4.00
N LEU A 81 18.93 -10.19 2.90
CA LEU A 81 18.38 -11.44 2.36
C LEU A 81 19.13 -11.94 1.14
N ASN A 82 19.97 -11.10 0.52
CA ASN A 82 20.64 -11.39 -0.74
C ASN A 82 19.63 -11.76 -1.85
N GLU A 83 18.50 -11.05 -1.89
CA GLU A 83 17.42 -11.25 -2.86
C GLU A 83 17.24 -10.01 -3.74
N ASP A 84 16.89 -10.21 -5.01
CA ASP A 84 16.45 -9.13 -5.90
C ASP A 84 14.98 -8.74 -5.59
N PRO A 85 14.70 -7.49 -5.15
CA PRO A 85 13.33 -7.05 -4.89
C PRO A 85 12.44 -7.05 -6.12
N TRP A 86 12.98 -6.89 -7.32
CA TRP A 86 12.19 -6.94 -8.55
C TRP A 86 11.75 -8.37 -8.87
N GLU A 87 12.61 -9.35 -8.61
CA GLU A 87 12.31 -10.75 -8.86
C GLU A 87 11.18 -11.25 -7.94
N ARG A 88 11.09 -10.76 -6.70
CA ARG A 88 9.97 -11.09 -5.81
C ARG A 88 8.61 -10.75 -6.42
N ILE A 89 8.47 -9.60 -7.06
CA ILE A 89 7.22 -9.21 -7.72
C ILE A 89 6.90 -10.22 -8.83
N ARG A 90 7.88 -10.51 -9.70
CA ARG A 90 7.72 -11.41 -10.84
C ARG A 90 7.40 -12.84 -10.41
N ILE A 91 8.06 -13.34 -9.37
CA ILE A 91 7.79 -14.67 -8.80
C ILE A 91 6.36 -14.72 -8.25
N LEU A 92 5.99 -13.77 -7.39
CA LEU A 92 4.66 -13.80 -6.77
C LEU A 92 3.53 -13.60 -7.79
N LYS A 93 3.74 -12.82 -8.85
CA LYS A 93 2.77 -12.71 -9.96
C LYS A 93 2.54 -14.03 -10.71
N LYS A 94 3.49 -14.97 -10.71
CA LYS A 94 3.27 -16.32 -11.28
C LYS A 94 2.30 -17.14 -10.42
N HIS A 95 2.26 -16.89 -9.12
CA HIS A 95 1.42 -17.63 -8.16
C HIS A 95 0.11 -16.91 -7.82
N MET A 96 0.07 -15.58 -7.97
CA MET A 96 -1.07 -14.71 -7.64
C MET A 96 -1.45 -13.90 -8.88
N THR A 97 -2.43 -14.39 -9.62
CA THR A 97 -2.80 -13.85 -10.94
C THR A 97 -4.07 -13.00 -10.90
N LYS A 98 -4.88 -13.12 -9.83
CA LYS A 98 -6.18 -12.45 -9.71
C LYS A 98 -6.09 -11.18 -8.86
N THR A 99 -5.34 -11.23 -7.78
CA THR A 99 -5.33 -10.20 -6.74
C THR A 99 -4.34 -9.08 -7.09
N PRO A 100 -4.76 -7.81 -7.08
CA PRO A 100 -3.87 -6.67 -7.34
C PRO A 100 -2.74 -6.57 -6.31
N PHE A 101 -1.54 -6.21 -6.78
CA PHE A 101 -0.40 -5.98 -5.90
C PHE A 101 -0.32 -4.51 -5.49
N SER A 102 -0.16 -4.29 -4.18
CA SER A 102 -0.04 -2.97 -3.58
C SER A 102 1.37 -2.74 -3.03
N MET A 103 1.86 -1.51 -3.13
CA MET A 103 3.11 -1.08 -2.53
C MET A 103 2.97 0.21 -1.73
N LEU A 104 3.83 0.36 -0.71
CA LEU A 104 4.02 1.64 -0.01
C LEU A 104 5.19 2.42 -0.64
N LEU A 105 4.91 3.65 -1.09
CA LEU A 105 5.86 4.55 -1.73
C LEU A 105 5.98 5.86 -0.95
N ARG A 106 7.21 6.30 -0.66
CA ARG A 106 7.52 7.54 0.07
C ARG A 106 7.66 8.74 -0.87
N GLY A 107 6.63 9.13 -1.61
CA GLY A 107 6.66 10.32 -2.48
C GLY A 107 8.00 10.50 -3.23
N GLN A 108 8.66 11.63 -3.01
CA GLN A 108 9.97 11.98 -3.59
C GLN A 108 11.16 11.12 -3.10
N ASN A 109 11.01 10.42 -1.97
CA ASN A 109 12.03 9.53 -1.40
C ASN A 109 11.91 8.12 -1.95
N VAL A 110 10.82 7.80 -2.63
CA VAL A 110 10.60 6.50 -3.26
C VAL A 110 10.64 5.37 -2.23
N VAL A 111 11.71 4.57 -2.20
CA VAL A 111 11.99 3.51 -1.20
C VAL A 111 13.29 3.75 -0.46
N GLY A 112 13.88 4.95 -0.60
CA GLY A 112 15.10 5.37 0.06
C GLY A 112 14.85 6.27 1.27
N TYR A 113 15.93 6.92 1.73
CA TYR A 113 15.98 7.73 2.95
C TYR A 113 16.20 9.22 2.69
N ARG A 114 16.31 9.64 1.43
CA ARG A 114 16.48 11.04 1.01
C ARG A 114 15.62 11.32 -0.22
N ASN A 115 15.41 12.59 -0.54
CA ASN A 115 14.76 13.01 -1.77
C ASN A 115 15.65 12.67 -2.98
N TYR A 116 15.02 12.22 -4.05
CA TYR A 116 15.67 11.98 -5.34
C TYR A 116 15.22 13.00 -6.38
N ALA A 117 16.02 13.17 -7.43
CA ALA A 117 15.64 13.97 -8.59
C ALA A 117 14.46 13.33 -9.32
N ASP A 118 13.68 14.15 -10.03
CA ASP A 118 12.42 13.72 -10.64
C ASP A 118 12.61 12.57 -11.63
N ASP A 119 13.66 12.59 -12.43
CA ASP A 119 14.00 11.54 -13.39
C ASP A 119 14.19 10.16 -12.73
N VAL A 120 14.85 10.11 -11.57
CA VAL A 120 15.02 8.89 -10.78
C VAL A 120 13.69 8.41 -10.21
N VAL A 121 12.87 9.34 -9.71
CA VAL A 121 11.54 9.03 -9.18
C VAL A 121 10.64 8.47 -10.28
N GLU A 122 10.62 9.11 -11.45
CA GLU A 122 9.85 8.66 -12.61
C GLU A 122 10.30 7.28 -13.09
N ALA A 123 11.61 7.07 -13.22
CA ALA A 123 12.16 5.79 -13.64
C ALA A 123 11.82 4.66 -12.67
N PHE A 124 11.90 4.91 -11.36
CA PHE A 124 11.55 3.91 -10.36
C PHE A 124 10.06 3.54 -10.42
N VAL A 125 9.18 4.54 -10.46
CA VAL A 125 7.72 4.30 -10.50
C VAL A 125 7.33 3.59 -11.79
N GLN A 126 7.94 3.95 -12.92
CA GLN A 126 7.74 3.24 -14.18
C GLN A 126 8.12 1.77 -14.04
N ARG A 127 9.30 1.48 -13.44
CA ARG A 127 9.73 0.09 -13.21
C ARG A 127 8.85 -0.68 -12.25
N ALA A 128 8.33 -0.05 -11.19
CA ALA A 128 7.34 -0.67 -10.33
C ALA A 128 6.07 -1.08 -11.11
N CYS A 129 5.56 -0.19 -11.97
CA CYS A 129 4.42 -0.48 -12.83
C CYS A 129 4.70 -1.62 -13.82
N ASP A 130 5.85 -1.59 -14.50
CA ASP A 130 6.28 -2.59 -15.48
C ASP A 130 6.38 -3.99 -14.86
N ASN A 131 6.82 -4.09 -13.61
CA ASN A 131 6.98 -5.37 -12.91
C ASN A 131 5.66 -5.89 -12.32
N GLY A 132 4.58 -5.12 -12.38
CA GLY A 132 3.24 -5.59 -12.00
C GLY A 132 2.70 -5.04 -10.68
N ILE A 133 3.21 -3.91 -10.18
CA ILE A 133 2.52 -3.16 -9.11
C ILE A 133 1.27 -2.48 -9.69
N ASP A 134 0.14 -2.65 -9.01
CA ASP A 134 -1.17 -2.18 -9.46
C ASP A 134 -1.67 -0.98 -8.64
N ILE A 135 -1.37 -1.00 -7.34
CA ILE A 135 -1.76 0.03 -6.37
C ILE A 135 -0.50 0.63 -5.74
N LEU A 136 -0.34 1.95 -5.87
CA LEU A 136 0.74 2.69 -5.25
C LEU A 136 0.18 3.58 -4.16
N ARG A 137 0.38 3.17 -2.91
CA ARG A 137 0.05 3.94 -1.72
C ARG A 137 1.18 4.92 -1.46
N VAL A 138 0.93 6.19 -1.78
CA VAL A 138 1.92 7.26 -1.70
C VAL A 138 1.67 8.09 -0.45
N PHE A 139 2.71 8.29 0.35
CA PHE A 139 2.69 9.20 1.49
C PHE A 139 3.95 10.08 1.52
N ASP A 140 3.85 11.19 2.26
CA ASP A 140 4.96 12.07 2.61
C ASP A 140 5.01 12.15 4.14
N ALA A 141 6.20 12.15 4.72
CA ALA A 141 6.36 12.10 6.17
C ALA A 141 5.81 13.35 6.89
N LEU A 142 5.67 14.47 6.17
CA LEU A 142 5.16 15.75 6.67
C LEU A 142 3.84 16.15 5.99
N ASN A 143 3.17 15.21 5.30
CA ASN A 143 1.96 15.47 4.51
C ASN A 143 2.13 16.56 3.43
N ASP A 144 3.34 16.78 2.91
CA ASP A 144 3.57 17.72 1.81
C ASP A 144 3.12 17.11 0.47
N PHE A 145 1.94 17.53 0.01
CA PHE A 145 1.36 17.05 -1.25
C PHE A 145 2.20 17.40 -2.49
N ARG A 146 3.11 18.37 -2.42
CA ARG A 146 4.00 18.73 -3.55
C ARG A 146 4.91 17.56 -3.89
N ASN A 147 5.33 16.79 -2.90
CA ASN A 147 6.16 15.59 -3.07
C ASN A 147 5.42 14.42 -3.75
N PHE A 148 4.13 14.56 -4.06
CA PHE A 148 3.37 13.55 -4.80
C PHE A 148 3.33 13.84 -6.31
N GLN A 149 3.61 15.07 -6.73
CA GLN A 149 3.33 15.53 -8.10
C GLN A 149 4.07 14.70 -9.15
N THR A 150 5.34 14.37 -8.90
CA THR A 150 6.17 13.57 -9.82
C THR A 150 5.65 12.15 -9.96
N VAL A 151 5.39 11.46 -8.84
CA VAL A 151 4.93 10.06 -8.85
C VAL A 151 3.52 9.93 -9.44
N VAL A 152 2.61 10.87 -9.14
CA VAL A 152 1.21 10.83 -9.61
C VAL A 152 1.13 10.80 -11.13
N LYS A 153 1.92 11.62 -11.81
CA LYS A 153 1.94 11.69 -13.28
C LYS A 153 2.26 10.33 -13.90
N VAL A 154 3.30 9.66 -13.40
CA VAL A 154 3.73 8.35 -13.91
C VAL A 154 2.73 7.25 -13.56
N ILE A 155 2.19 7.23 -12.34
CA ILE A 155 1.18 6.26 -11.91
C ILE A 155 -0.06 6.34 -12.81
N LYS A 156 -0.58 7.56 -13.04
CA LYS A 156 -1.76 7.79 -13.88
C LYS A 156 -1.49 7.48 -15.36
N LYS A 157 -0.32 7.84 -15.88
CA LYS A 157 0.11 7.50 -17.25
C LYS A 157 0.09 5.98 -17.48
N ASN A 158 0.49 5.19 -16.48
CA ASN A 158 0.47 3.72 -16.53
C ASN A 158 -0.89 3.10 -16.18
N LYS A 159 -1.96 3.91 -16.02
CA LYS A 159 -3.31 3.47 -15.66
C LYS A 159 -3.34 2.65 -14.36
N LYS A 160 -2.44 2.94 -13.42
CA LYS A 160 -2.38 2.30 -12.09
C LYS A 160 -3.13 3.13 -11.05
N HIS A 161 -3.45 2.51 -9.92
CA HIS A 161 -4.18 3.17 -8.85
C HIS A 161 -3.24 4.00 -7.98
N PHE A 162 -3.37 5.32 -8.08
CA PHE A 162 -2.78 6.25 -7.12
C PHE A 162 -3.64 6.29 -5.86
N GLN A 163 -3.07 5.86 -4.73
CA GLN A 163 -3.66 5.99 -3.42
C GLN A 163 -2.89 7.03 -2.61
N GLY A 164 -3.36 8.28 -2.64
CA GLY A 164 -2.83 9.36 -1.82
C GLY A 164 -3.13 9.11 -0.34
N THR A 165 -2.14 9.31 0.52
CA THR A 165 -2.23 9.01 1.95
C THR A 165 -2.03 10.28 2.76
N ILE A 166 -2.82 10.44 3.81
CA ILE A 166 -2.60 11.43 4.86
C ILE A 166 -2.10 10.67 6.08
N CYS A 167 -0.89 11.00 6.53
CA CYS A 167 -0.36 10.49 7.79
C CYS A 167 -1.11 11.16 8.93
N TYR A 168 -1.89 10.35 9.65
CA TYR A 168 -2.63 10.80 10.82
C TYR A 168 -1.69 10.93 12.02
N SER A 169 -1.78 12.05 12.73
CA SER A 169 -1.12 12.28 14.01
C SER A 169 -2.09 13.02 14.94
N LEU A 170 -2.00 12.74 16.23
CA LEU A 170 -2.74 13.52 17.24
C LEU A 170 -2.05 14.87 17.42
N THR A 171 -2.83 15.94 17.43
CA THR A 171 -2.36 17.25 17.85
C THR A 171 -2.06 17.20 19.35
N GLU A 172 -0.80 16.96 19.71
CA GLU A 172 -0.31 17.40 21.01
C GLU A 172 -0.31 18.94 21.04
N PRO A 173 -0.39 19.59 22.23
CA PRO A 173 -0.39 21.05 22.37
C PRO A 173 0.79 21.79 21.70
N ARG A 174 1.81 21.05 21.26
CA ARG A 174 3.07 21.56 20.69
C ARG A 174 3.17 21.46 19.17
N MET A 175 2.28 20.75 18.49
CA MET A 175 2.22 20.79 17.02
C MET A 175 1.39 22.01 16.61
N GLY A 176 2.01 23.19 16.58
CA GLY A 176 1.38 24.39 16.01
C GLY A 176 1.13 24.24 14.51
N GLY A 177 0.06 24.87 14.01
CA GLY A 177 -0.34 24.84 12.60
C GLY A 177 -1.84 24.62 12.42
N GLU A 178 -2.34 24.79 11.20
CA GLU A 178 -3.73 24.45 10.87
C GLU A 178 -3.94 22.93 10.94
N THR A 179 -4.99 22.51 11.63
CA THR A 179 -5.39 21.11 11.67
C THR A 179 -6.07 20.76 10.34
N TYR A 180 -5.50 19.82 9.59
CA TYR A 180 -6.18 19.23 8.44
C TYR A 180 -7.32 18.34 8.96
N ASN A 181 -8.53 18.88 8.98
CA ASN A 181 -9.76 18.11 9.16
C ASN A 181 -10.34 17.72 7.79
N LEU A 182 -11.29 16.79 7.80
CA LEU A 182 -11.98 16.33 6.59
C LEU A 182 -13.20 17.21 6.25
N GLU A 183 -13.30 18.40 6.86
CA GLU A 183 -14.37 19.38 6.60
C GLU A 183 -14.06 20.24 5.37
#